data_AF-A0AA39RQK4-F1
#
_entry.id   AF-A0AA39RQK4-F1
#
_cell.length_a   1.000
_cell.length_b   1.000
_cell.length_c   1.000
_cell.angle_alpha   90.00
_cell.angle_beta   90.00
_cell.angle_gamma   90.00
#
_symmetry.space_group_name_H-M   'P 1'
#
loop_
_entity.id
_entity.type
_entity.pdbx_description
1 polymer ?
#
loop_
_entity_poly.entity_id
_entity_poly.type
_entity_poly.pdbx_seq_one_letter_code
_entity_poly.pdbx_strand_id
1 'polypeptide(L)'
;MIACPVLSLPNLNSTASTSEPNSEPQARKLKSSSQLNRWSRARAIRSGRKLDRSGNQSGQAVAGVKSPPPPPVHFQSTESSVSLETEKTSDGVEKTAGKSIYMISDGTGWTVEHSVNAALGQFEHCLVDRGCAVNTHLFSGIDDVEQLMGIIKQAAKEGAMVTYTLADPSMAESAEQACKIWGIPSTDILGPITEAIASHLGVSPSGLPRGAPGRNFPLSDEYFKRIEAIEFTIKQDDGALPKNLIKADIVLAGVSRTGKTPLSIYLAQKGYKVANVPIVMGVELPKTLFQVDPEKVFGLTVNSVVLQAIRRARAKSLGFGAEVRSNYSEMDYVREELEFAGRIFAQNPAWPVIEVTGKAIEETAAVVLRLYHDRKNRCSMPRISKRY
;
A
#
# COMPACT_ATOMS: atom_id res chain seq x y z
N MET A 1 -34.86 -48.27 35.83
CA MET A 1 -34.62 -47.66 37.16
C MET A 1 -33.70 -46.47 36.91
N ILE A 2 -34.03 -45.18 37.05
CA ILE A 2 -35.08 -44.40 37.72
C ILE A 2 -35.25 -43.14 36.81
N ALA A 3 -36.34 -43.00 36.05
CA ALA A 3 -37.55 -42.19 36.29
C ALA A 3 -37.39 -40.65 36.18
N CYS A 4 -37.99 -40.07 35.12
CA CYS A 4 -38.39 -38.65 34.99
C CYS A 4 -39.58 -38.32 35.95
N PRO A 5 -40.04 -37.05 36.06
CA PRO A 5 -41.02 -36.58 35.08
C PRO A 5 -40.99 -35.08 34.69
N VAL A 6 -41.59 -34.87 33.51
CA VAL A 6 -42.16 -33.66 32.89
C VAL A 6 -43.35 -33.11 33.70
N LEU A 7 -43.72 -31.82 33.53
CA LEU A 7 -45.09 -31.23 33.54
C LEU A 7 -44.94 -29.68 33.33
N SER A 8 -45.23 -29.09 32.16
CA SER A 8 -46.52 -28.63 31.59
C SER A 8 -47.12 -27.34 32.20
N LEU A 9 -47.31 -26.34 31.33
CA LEU A 9 -48.05 -25.07 31.51
C LEU A 9 -49.54 -25.26 31.84
N PRO A 10 -50.22 -24.17 32.25
CA PRO A 10 -51.44 -23.78 31.54
C PRO A 10 -51.53 -22.29 31.17
N ASN A 11 -52.18 -22.07 30.01
CA ASN A 11 -52.70 -20.81 29.48
C ASN A 11 -53.88 -20.25 30.29
N LEU A 12 -54.11 -18.93 30.22
CA LEU A 12 -55.45 -18.35 30.20
C LEU A 12 -55.46 -17.03 29.39
N ASN A 13 -56.32 -17.02 28.36
CA ASN A 13 -56.66 -15.92 27.45
C ASN A 13 -57.50 -14.84 28.15
N SER A 14 -57.49 -13.58 27.63
CA SER A 14 -58.64 -12.97 26.93
C SER A 14 -58.63 -11.42 26.85
N THR A 15 -58.71 -10.93 25.61
CA THR A 15 -59.58 -9.83 25.10
C THR A 15 -59.29 -8.36 25.49
N ALA A 16 -59.46 -7.32 24.65
CA ALA A 16 -59.86 -7.18 23.24
C ALA A 16 -59.48 -5.78 22.69
N SER A 17 -59.27 -5.71 21.36
CA SER A 17 -59.49 -4.62 20.37
C SER A 17 -59.50 -3.13 20.73
N THR A 18 -58.78 -2.31 19.94
CA THR A 18 -59.34 -1.22 19.09
C THR A 18 -58.27 -0.68 18.11
N SER A 19 -58.73 -0.17 16.97
CA SER A 19 -58.04 0.04 15.69
C SER A 19 -57.75 1.52 15.35
N GLU A 20 -56.58 1.75 14.72
CA GLU A 20 -56.19 2.81 13.73
C GLU A 20 -56.02 4.30 14.12
N PRO A 21 -55.26 5.15 13.37
CA PRO A 21 -54.29 4.90 12.27
C PRO A 21 -52.93 5.66 12.37
N ASN A 22 -51.99 5.27 11.49
CA ASN A 22 -50.84 5.99 10.89
C ASN A 22 -50.26 7.29 11.53
N SER A 23 -48.98 7.22 11.93
CA SER A 23 -48.03 8.32 11.68
C SER A 23 -46.58 7.79 11.60
N GLU A 24 -45.91 8.05 10.47
CA GLU A 24 -44.49 7.77 10.27
C GLU A 24 -43.61 8.58 11.25
N PRO A 25 -42.57 8.01 11.86
CA PRO A 25 -41.61 8.82 12.60
C PRO A 25 -40.68 9.55 11.63
N GLN A 26 -40.89 10.86 11.48
CA GLN A 26 -39.94 11.76 10.82
C GLN A 26 -38.52 11.58 11.39
N ALA A 27 -37.57 11.33 10.50
CA ALA A 27 -36.15 11.25 10.81
C ALA A 27 -35.67 12.57 11.47
N ARG A 28 -35.37 12.50 12.77
CA ARG A 28 -34.66 13.58 13.49
C ARG A 28 -33.31 13.80 12.80
N LYS A 29 -33.16 14.90 12.06
CA LYS A 29 -31.87 15.40 11.59
C LYS A 29 -30.97 15.63 12.81
N LEU A 30 -30.04 14.71 13.07
CA LEU A 30 -28.95 14.95 14.02
C LEU A 30 -28.18 16.18 13.54
N LYS A 31 -28.20 17.26 14.33
CA LYS A 31 -27.29 18.39 14.16
C LYS A 31 -25.87 17.86 14.34
N SER A 32 -25.12 17.72 13.24
CA SER A 32 -23.69 17.41 13.32
C SER A 32 -22.98 18.53 14.08
N SER A 33 -22.11 18.18 15.02
CA SER A 33 -21.39 19.17 15.82
C SER A 33 -20.49 20.03 14.93
N SER A 34 -20.33 21.31 15.26
CA SER A 34 -19.45 22.25 14.56
C SER A 34 -18.01 21.75 14.43
N GLN A 35 -17.57 20.90 15.38
CA GLN A 35 -16.29 20.21 15.34
C GLN A 35 -16.21 19.19 14.20
N LEU A 36 -17.21 18.33 14.00
CA LEU A 36 -17.23 17.35 12.90
C LEU A 36 -17.16 18.03 11.51
N ASN A 37 -17.69 19.25 11.40
CA ASN A 37 -17.62 20.09 10.20
C ASN A 37 -16.24 20.73 9.96
N ARG A 38 -15.40 20.93 10.99
CA ARG A 38 -14.00 21.35 10.79
C ARG A 38 -13.13 20.20 10.32
N TRP A 39 -13.35 19.01 10.90
CA TRP A 39 -12.69 17.79 10.45
C TRP A 39 -13.09 17.42 9.02
N SER A 40 -14.34 17.68 8.59
CA SER A 40 -14.75 17.49 7.19
C SER A 40 -14.07 18.46 6.21
N ARG A 41 -13.82 19.71 6.62
CA ARG A 41 -13.06 20.68 5.82
C ARG A 41 -11.58 20.32 5.73
N ALA A 42 -10.95 19.92 6.84
CA ALA A 42 -9.60 19.37 6.84
C ALA A 42 -9.49 18.10 5.96
N ARG A 43 -10.55 17.28 5.94
CA ARG A 43 -10.69 16.13 5.03
C ARG A 43 -10.78 16.55 3.56
N ALA A 44 -11.59 17.54 3.19
CA ALA A 44 -11.69 18.01 1.80
C ALA A 44 -10.35 18.53 1.25
N ILE A 45 -9.58 19.22 2.09
CA ILE A 45 -8.21 19.67 1.79
C ILE A 45 -7.26 18.46 1.63
N ARG A 46 -7.47 17.39 2.42
CA ARG A 46 -6.69 16.14 2.36
C ARG A 46 -7.07 15.22 1.18
N SER A 47 -8.34 15.17 0.76
CA SER A 47 -8.86 14.23 -0.25
C SER A 47 -9.04 14.83 -1.65
N GLY A 48 -9.02 16.16 -1.80
CA GLY A 48 -9.18 16.81 -3.11
C GLY A 48 -10.58 16.72 -3.71
N ARG A 49 -11.60 16.27 -2.95
CA ARG A 49 -13.00 16.27 -3.41
C ARG A 49 -13.62 17.66 -3.27
N LYS A 50 -14.29 18.14 -4.32
CA LYS A 50 -15.09 19.38 -4.31
C LYS A 50 -16.17 19.30 -3.22
N LEU A 51 -16.29 20.36 -2.43
CA LEU A 51 -17.43 20.58 -1.54
C LEU A 51 -18.55 21.19 -2.37
N ASP A 52 -19.60 20.42 -2.67
CA ASP A 52 -20.83 20.99 -3.20
C ASP A 52 -21.45 21.89 -2.13
N ARG A 53 -21.54 23.19 -2.43
CA ARG A 53 -22.29 24.14 -1.62
C ARG A 53 -23.77 23.89 -1.86
N SER A 54 -24.46 23.39 -0.84
CA SER A 54 -25.92 23.41 -0.79
C SER A 54 -26.39 24.86 -0.69
N GLY A 55 -26.88 25.41 -1.79
CA GLY A 55 -27.60 26.68 -1.85
C GLY A 55 -29.05 26.42 -2.29
N ASN A 56 -29.99 26.78 -1.43
CA ASN A 56 -31.41 26.88 -1.77
C ASN A 56 -31.58 27.79 -2.99
N GLN A 57 -32.20 27.30 -4.06
CA GLN A 57 -33.03 28.13 -4.94
C GLN A 57 -34.12 27.28 -5.58
N SER A 58 -35.34 27.79 -5.39
CA SER A 58 -36.63 27.28 -5.83
C SER A 58 -36.84 27.41 -7.34
N GLY A 59 -37.34 26.34 -7.94
CA GLY A 59 -38.35 26.34 -9.02
C GLY A 59 -38.02 27.02 -10.36
N GLN A 60 -37.87 26.21 -11.41
CA GLN A 60 -38.79 26.21 -12.56
C GLN A 60 -38.51 25.01 -13.48
N ALA A 61 -39.60 24.36 -13.89
CA ALA A 61 -39.61 23.21 -14.79
C ALA A 61 -39.55 23.67 -16.25
N VAL A 62 -38.75 22.99 -17.09
CA VAL A 62 -38.96 22.96 -18.55
C VAL A 62 -38.69 21.55 -19.07
N ALA A 63 -39.61 21.11 -19.93
CA ALA A 63 -39.78 19.77 -20.49
C ALA A 63 -38.62 19.29 -21.39
N GLY A 64 -38.55 17.98 -21.56
CA GLY A 64 -37.38 17.27 -22.08
C GLY A 64 -37.30 17.10 -23.59
N VAL A 65 -36.14 16.57 -24.00
CA VAL A 65 -35.87 15.99 -25.32
C VAL A 65 -34.97 14.77 -25.11
N LYS A 66 -35.45 13.59 -25.53
CA LYS A 66 -34.70 12.33 -25.56
C LYS A 66 -33.80 12.30 -26.80
N SER A 67 -32.54 11.95 -26.65
CA SER A 67 -31.60 11.63 -27.74
C SER A 67 -31.50 10.10 -27.94
N PRO A 68 -31.31 9.60 -29.18
CA PRO A 68 -31.36 8.18 -29.51
C PRO A 68 -30.03 7.43 -29.27
N PRO A 69 -30.04 6.08 -29.22
CA PRO A 69 -28.86 5.27 -28.92
C PRO A 69 -27.93 5.08 -30.14
N PRO A 70 -26.65 4.71 -29.94
CA PRO A 70 -25.68 4.53 -31.01
C PRO A 70 -25.86 3.17 -31.76
N PRO A 71 -25.42 3.08 -33.03
CA PRO A 71 -25.54 1.86 -33.84
C PRO A 71 -24.40 0.85 -33.59
N PRO A 72 -24.58 -0.43 -34.02
CA PRO A 72 -23.65 -1.52 -33.73
C PRO A 72 -22.42 -1.53 -34.66
N VAL A 73 -21.31 -2.05 -34.14
CA VAL A 73 -20.01 -2.17 -34.82
C VAL A 73 -19.98 -3.43 -35.69
N HIS A 74 -19.79 -3.26 -36.99
CA HIS A 74 -19.51 -4.36 -37.93
C HIS A 74 -17.99 -4.62 -38.01
N PHE A 75 -17.59 -5.87 -37.80
CA PHE A 75 -16.26 -6.40 -38.13
C PHE A 75 -16.16 -6.58 -39.65
N GLN A 76 -15.16 -5.99 -40.28
CA GLN A 76 -14.73 -6.34 -41.63
C GLN A 76 -13.20 -6.42 -41.66
N SER A 77 -12.74 -7.60 -42.06
CA SER A 77 -11.35 -7.96 -42.36
C SER A 77 -10.93 -7.37 -43.71
N THR A 78 -9.83 -6.64 -43.73
CA THR A 78 -9.10 -6.32 -44.96
C THR A 78 -7.60 -6.46 -44.75
N GLU A 79 -7.02 -7.43 -45.45
CA GLU A 79 -5.59 -7.54 -45.69
C GLU A 79 -5.10 -6.31 -46.45
N SER A 80 -3.97 -5.73 -46.03
CA SER A 80 -3.13 -4.94 -46.93
C SER A 80 -1.70 -4.89 -46.39
N SER A 81 -0.81 -5.44 -47.22
CA SER A 81 0.64 -5.35 -47.18
C SER A 81 1.13 -3.91 -47.08
N VAL A 82 2.00 -3.62 -46.11
CA VAL A 82 2.76 -2.36 -46.05
C VAL A 82 4.24 -2.67 -45.89
N SER A 83 4.98 -2.22 -46.88
CA SER A 83 6.43 -2.23 -47.05
C SER A 83 7.15 -1.37 -46.02
N LEU A 84 8.30 -1.88 -45.54
CA LEU A 84 9.23 -1.15 -44.67
C LEU A 84 10.00 -0.10 -45.48
N GLU A 85 9.71 1.18 -45.24
CA GLU A 85 10.63 2.27 -45.55
C GLU A 85 11.29 2.73 -44.25
N THR A 86 12.63 2.71 -44.25
CA THR A 86 13.46 3.08 -43.11
C THR A 86 13.77 4.57 -43.21
N GLU A 87 13.04 5.40 -42.47
CA GLU A 87 13.42 6.81 -42.29
C GLU A 87 14.60 6.91 -41.30
N LYS A 88 15.79 7.16 -41.84
CA LYS A 88 16.94 7.65 -41.08
C LYS A 88 16.70 9.11 -40.72
N THR A 89 16.46 9.41 -39.45
CA THR A 89 16.65 10.74 -38.88
C THR A 89 17.92 10.76 -38.04
N SER A 90 18.79 11.71 -38.37
CA SER A 90 20.05 12.00 -37.71
C SER A 90 19.82 12.81 -36.45
N ASP A 91 20.21 12.26 -35.30
CA ASP A 91 20.84 13.02 -34.22
C ASP A 91 21.67 12.05 -33.37
N GLY A 92 22.99 12.25 -33.44
CA GLY A 92 24.00 11.39 -32.85
C GLY A 92 24.06 11.56 -31.33
N VAL A 93 23.27 10.77 -30.63
CA VAL A 93 23.64 10.22 -29.33
C VAL A 93 23.51 8.72 -29.47
N GLU A 94 24.63 8.01 -29.53
CA GLU A 94 24.68 6.55 -29.38
C GLU A 94 24.03 6.21 -28.03
N LYS A 95 22.74 5.88 -28.03
CA LYS A 95 22.11 5.24 -26.88
C LYS A 95 22.76 3.87 -26.77
N THR A 96 23.75 3.74 -25.89
CA THR A 96 24.27 2.44 -25.46
C THR A 96 23.07 1.54 -25.12
N ALA A 97 22.87 0.47 -25.89
CA ALA A 97 21.83 -0.51 -25.62
C ALA A 97 22.03 -1.00 -24.18
N GLY A 98 21.03 -0.78 -23.32
CA GLY A 98 21.13 -1.11 -21.90
C GLY A 98 21.35 -2.60 -21.70
N LYS A 99 22.17 -2.97 -20.71
CA LYS A 99 22.41 -4.38 -20.36
C LYS A 99 21.14 -5.01 -19.79
N SER A 100 20.83 -6.24 -20.19
CA SER A 100 19.61 -6.92 -19.75
C SER A 100 19.86 -7.87 -18.58
N ILE A 101 18.92 -7.91 -17.64
CA ILE A 101 18.83 -8.85 -16.53
C ILE A 101 17.52 -9.62 -16.66
N TYR A 102 17.62 -10.92 -16.87
CA TYR A 102 16.49 -11.83 -16.89
C TYR A 102 16.28 -12.38 -15.48
N MET A 103 15.04 -12.34 -15.02
CA MET A 103 14.62 -12.76 -13.68
C MET A 103 13.61 -13.88 -13.84
N ILE A 104 13.96 -15.11 -13.43
CA ILE A 104 13.16 -16.30 -13.69
C ILE A 104 12.67 -16.88 -12.36
N SER A 105 11.38 -17.24 -12.28
CA SER A 105 10.83 -17.92 -11.10
C SER A 105 9.73 -18.90 -11.48
N ASP A 106 9.75 -20.05 -10.80
CA ASP A 106 8.66 -21.04 -10.77
C ASP A 106 7.42 -20.59 -9.97
N GLY A 107 7.50 -19.42 -9.35
CA GLY A 107 6.41 -18.76 -8.62
C GLY A 107 6.11 -17.40 -9.22
N THR A 108 5.95 -16.38 -8.37
CA THR A 108 5.55 -15.04 -8.83
C THR A 108 6.71 -14.20 -9.35
N GLY A 109 7.96 -14.51 -8.98
CA GLY A 109 9.13 -13.71 -9.35
C GLY A 109 9.40 -12.47 -8.46
N TRP A 110 8.52 -12.14 -7.51
CA TRP A 110 8.72 -10.97 -6.64
C TRP A 110 9.98 -11.04 -5.77
N THR A 111 10.43 -12.24 -5.36
CA THR A 111 11.64 -12.36 -4.55
C THR A 111 12.90 -12.05 -5.36
N VAL A 112 13.00 -12.57 -6.59
CA VAL A 112 14.13 -12.28 -7.48
C VAL A 112 14.13 -10.80 -7.87
N GLU A 113 12.97 -10.25 -8.22
CA GLU A 113 12.82 -8.83 -8.58
C GLU A 113 13.20 -7.89 -7.43
N HIS A 114 12.76 -8.17 -6.20
CA HIS A 114 13.15 -7.38 -5.04
C HIS A 114 14.65 -7.45 -4.74
N SER A 115 15.26 -8.63 -4.90
CA SER A 115 16.69 -8.84 -4.66
C SER A 115 17.55 -8.12 -5.70
N VAL A 116 17.15 -8.18 -6.98
CA VAL A 116 17.79 -7.46 -8.07
C VAL A 116 17.67 -5.94 -7.88
N ASN A 117 16.48 -5.43 -7.55
CA ASN A 117 16.28 -4.01 -7.26
C ASN A 117 17.16 -3.52 -6.09
N ALA A 118 17.28 -4.31 -5.02
CA ALA A 118 18.16 -3.99 -3.91
C ALA A 118 19.64 -3.96 -4.32
N ALA A 119 20.08 -4.90 -5.16
CA ALA A 119 21.45 -4.94 -5.69
C ALA A 119 21.74 -3.77 -6.64
N LEU A 120 20.78 -3.37 -7.48
CA LEU A 120 20.91 -2.23 -8.40
C LEU A 120 21.12 -0.90 -7.65
N GLY A 121 20.63 -0.78 -6.41
CA GLY A 121 20.92 0.37 -5.54
C GLY A 121 22.41 0.60 -5.27
N GLN A 122 23.27 -0.41 -5.43
CA GLN A 122 24.73 -0.25 -5.32
C GLN A 122 25.36 0.47 -6.51
N PHE A 123 24.60 0.70 -7.59
CA PHE A 123 25.07 1.29 -8.84
C PHE A 123 24.37 2.63 -9.17
N GLU A 124 23.73 3.27 -8.18
CA GLU A 124 22.94 4.50 -8.35
C GLU A 124 23.67 5.58 -9.17
N HIS A 125 24.93 5.88 -8.84
CA HIS A 125 25.71 6.90 -9.57
C HIS A 125 25.80 6.62 -11.08
N CYS A 126 26.06 5.36 -11.44
CA CYS A 126 26.21 4.96 -12.82
C CYS A 126 24.86 4.87 -13.56
N LEU A 127 23.78 4.55 -12.86
CA LEU A 127 22.42 4.52 -13.40
C LEU A 127 21.86 5.92 -13.65
N VAL A 128 22.11 6.87 -12.74
CA VAL A 128 21.64 8.26 -12.85
C VAL A 128 22.27 8.96 -14.05
N ASP A 129 23.58 8.80 -14.24
CA ASP A 129 24.30 9.37 -15.38
C ASP A 129 24.10 8.58 -16.68
N ARG A 130 23.26 7.54 -16.65
CA ARG A 130 23.01 6.57 -17.74
C ARG A 130 24.27 5.90 -18.31
N GLY A 131 25.38 5.92 -17.57
CA GLY A 131 26.63 5.26 -17.94
C GLY A 131 26.52 3.72 -17.98
N CYS A 132 25.54 3.15 -17.27
CA CYS A 132 25.23 1.73 -17.31
C CYS A 132 23.72 1.49 -17.26
N ALA A 133 23.00 1.87 -18.31
CA ALA A 133 21.57 1.56 -18.42
C ALA A 133 21.31 0.05 -18.26
N VAL A 134 20.31 -0.32 -17.46
CA VAL A 134 19.91 -1.71 -17.19
C VAL A 134 18.43 -1.89 -17.54
N ASN A 135 18.10 -3.00 -18.21
CA ASN A 135 16.74 -3.44 -18.47
C ASN A 135 16.46 -4.74 -17.70
N THR A 136 15.35 -4.83 -16.99
CA THR A 136 14.97 -6.03 -16.23
C THR A 136 13.77 -6.71 -16.88
N HIS A 137 13.81 -8.03 -17.03
CA HIS A 137 12.76 -8.85 -17.65
C HIS A 137 12.33 -9.96 -16.69
N LEU A 138 11.06 -9.95 -16.25
CA LEU A 138 10.54 -10.93 -15.29
C LEU A 138 9.76 -12.03 -16.01
N PHE A 139 10.12 -13.28 -15.73
CA PHE A 139 9.47 -14.50 -16.18
C PHE A 139 8.95 -15.27 -14.97
N SER A 140 7.64 -15.26 -14.77
CA SER A 140 6.95 -15.88 -13.64
C SER A 140 6.25 -17.18 -14.06
N GLY A 141 6.08 -18.11 -13.11
CA GLY A 141 5.39 -19.37 -13.32
C GLY A 141 6.15 -20.33 -14.25
N ILE A 142 7.47 -20.30 -14.23
CA ILE A 142 8.33 -21.16 -15.05
C ILE A 142 8.56 -22.48 -14.31
N ASP A 143 7.67 -23.45 -14.53
CA ASP A 143 7.69 -24.77 -13.92
C ASP A 143 8.00 -25.91 -14.90
N ASP A 144 8.32 -25.57 -16.16
CA ASP A 144 8.67 -26.50 -17.22
C ASP A 144 10.08 -26.26 -17.80
N VAL A 145 10.79 -27.35 -18.09
CA VAL A 145 12.17 -27.34 -18.58
C VAL A 145 12.25 -26.74 -19.99
N GLU A 146 11.31 -27.05 -20.88
CA GLU A 146 11.35 -26.55 -22.26
C GLU A 146 11.20 -25.03 -22.29
N GLN A 147 10.27 -24.49 -21.50
CA GLN A 147 10.10 -23.05 -21.34
C GLN A 147 11.36 -22.39 -20.75
N LEU A 148 11.94 -22.98 -19.70
CA LEU A 148 13.18 -22.50 -19.09
C LEU A 148 14.32 -22.43 -20.12
N MET A 149 14.51 -23.49 -20.91
CA MET A 149 15.53 -23.53 -21.97
C MET A 149 15.29 -22.49 -23.06
N GLY A 150 14.02 -22.26 -23.44
CA GLY A 150 13.64 -21.20 -24.37
C GLY A 150 14.04 -19.80 -23.87
N ILE A 151 13.80 -19.52 -22.59
CA ILE A 151 14.16 -18.24 -21.96
C ILE A 151 15.68 -18.07 -21.90
N ILE A 152 16.42 -19.10 -21.48
CA ILE A 152 17.89 -19.06 -21.38
C ILE A 152 18.52 -18.86 -22.77
N LYS A 153 17.99 -19.54 -23.79
CA LYS A 153 18.43 -19.35 -25.18
C LYS A 153 18.17 -17.93 -25.67
N GLN A 154 17.06 -17.31 -25.27
CA GLN A 154 16.77 -15.92 -25.60
C GLN A 154 17.71 -14.96 -24.86
N ALA A 155 17.97 -15.20 -23.57
CA ALA A 155 18.93 -14.43 -22.78
C ALA A 155 20.32 -14.45 -23.41
N ALA A 156 20.76 -15.59 -23.93
CA ALA A 156 22.02 -15.73 -24.65
C ALA A 156 22.08 -14.88 -25.93
N LYS A 157 21.00 -14.84 -26.73
CA LYS A 157 20.93 -13.99 -27.93
C LYS A 157 21.00 -12.50 -27.60
N GLU A 158 20.44 -12.11 -26.46
CA GLU A 158 20.40 -10.71 -26.01
C GLU A 158 21.61 -10.31 -25.15
N GLY A 159 22.51 -11.24 -24.84
CA GLY A 159 23.64 -10.99 -23.93
C GLY A 159 23.19 -10.63 -22.51
N ALA A 160 22.06 -11.17 -22.07
CA ALA A 160 21.48 -10.91 -20.77
C ALA A 160 22.06 -11.83 -19.69
N MET A 161 22.24 -11.31 -18.46
CA MET A 161 22.51 -12.15 -17.29
C MET A 161 21.19 -12.76 -16.77
N VAL A 162 21.27 -13.93 -16.15
CA VAL A 162 20.10 -14.65 -15.64
C VAL A 162 20.15 -14.77 -14.12
N THR A 163 19.15 -14.24 -13.44
CA THR A 163 18.92 -14.45 -12.01
C THR A 163 17.66 -15.28 -11.85
N TYR A 164 17.66 -16.24 -10.93
CA TYR A 164 16.53 -17.12 -10.78
C TYR A 164 16.24 -17.55 -9.34
N THR A 165 15.01 -17.98 -9.12
CA THR A 165 14.56 -18.67 -7.91
C THR A 165 13.71 -19.87 -8.34
N LEU A 166 14.29 -21.06 -8.27
CA LEU A 166 13.66 -22.33 -8.67
C LEU A 166 13.74 -23.27 -7.47
N ALA A 167 12.59 -23.74 -7.00
CA ALA A 167 12.47 -24.60 -5.83
C ALA A 167 12.83 -26.06 -6.14
N ASP A 168 12.55 -26.53 -7.36
CA ASP A 168 12.96 -27.85 -7.83
C ASP A 168 14.48 -27.86 -8.12
N PRO A 169 15.27 -28.69 -7.40
CA PRO A 169 16.71 -28.78 -7.61
C PRO A 169 17.10 -29.15 -9.04
N SER A 170 16.31 -29.99 -9.73
CA SER A 170 16.59 -30.41 -11.09
C SER A 170 16.43 -29.26 -12.10
N MET A 171 15.45 -28.39 -11.88
CA MET A 171 15.24 -27.16 -12.65
C MET A 171 16.37 -26.16 -12.41
N ALA A 172 16.79 -25.98 -11.15
CA ALA A 172 17.89 -25.10 -10.79
C ALA A 172 19.22 -25.56 -11.41
N GLU A 173 19.52 -26.86 -11.35
CA GLU A 173 20.70 -27.45 -11.98
C GLU A 173 20.64 -27.31 -13.52
N SER A 174 19.48 -27.58 -14.13
CA SER A 174 19.28 -27.39 -15.56
C SER A 174 19.51 -25.95 -15.99
N ALA A 175 19.02 -24.97 -15.22
CA ALA A 175 19.26 -23.56 -15.47
C ALA A 175 20.75 -23.20 -15.41
N GLU A 176 21.46 -23.67 -14.37
CA GLU A 176 22.89 -23.43 -14.20
C GLU A 176 23.70 -24.02 -15.36
N GLN A 177 23.45 -25.29 -15.70
CA GLN A 177 24.14 -25.98 -16.79
C GLN A 177 23.88 -25.32 -18.13
N ALA A 178 22.62 -24.97 -18.43
CA ALA A 178 22.28 -24.29 -19.68
C ALA A 178 22.96 -22.92 -19.76
N CYS A 179 22.97 -22.13 -18.70
CA CYS A 179 23.66 -20.84 -18.68
C CYS A 179 25.18 -21.00 -18.91
N LYS A 180 25.80 -22.02 -18.32
CA LYS A 180 27.22 -22.36 -18.56
C LYS A 180 27.49 -22.72 -20.02
N ILE A 181 26.64 -23.54 -20.64
CA ILE A 181 26.76 -23.95 -22.06
C ILE A 181 26.66 -22.73 -22.99
N TRP A 182 25.72 -21.83 -22.73
CA TRP A 182 25.52 -20.61 -23.52
C TRP A 182 26.48 -19.47 -23.16
N GLY A 183 27.34 -19.66 -22.15
CA GLY A 183 28.32 -18.66 -21.72
C GLY A 183 27.70 -17.39 -21.11
N ILE A 184 26.50 -17.47 -20.55
CA ILE A 184 25.84 -16.33 -19.89
C ILE A 184 26.02 -16.37 -18.37
N PRO A 185 26.27 -15.22 -17.72
CA PRO A 185 26.33 -15.15 -16.26
C PRO A 185 24.98 -15.52 -15.65
N SER A 186 24.99 -16.38 -14.64
CA SER A 186 23.78 -16.74 -13.91
C SER A 186 23.95 -16.80 -12.39
N THR A 187 22.85 -16.66 -11.65
CA THR A 187 22.86 -16.70 -10.18
C THR A 187 21.52 -17.22 -9.63
N ASP A 188 21.58 -18.28 -8.82
CA ASP A 188 20.48 -18.68 -7.95
C ASP A 188 20.45 -17.80 -6.69
N ILE A 189 19.36 -17.05 -6.51
CA ILE A 189 19.23 -16.12 -5.39
C ILE A 189 18.87 -16.84 -4.08
N LEU A 190 18.07 -17.91 -4.14
CA LEU A 190 17.52 -18.55 -2.94
C LEU A 190 18.17 -19.89 -2.61
N GLY A 191 18.84 -20.56 -3.54
CA GLY A 191 19.55 -21.82 -3.31
C GLY A 191 20.44 -21.78 -2.05
N PRO A 192 21.43 -20.88 -1.98
CA PRO A 192 22.32 -20.78 -0.81
C PRO A 192 21.59 -20.51 0.51
N ILE A 193 20.54 -19.68 0.49
CA ILE A 193 19.75 -19.35 1.69
C ILE A 193 18.93 -20.57 2.13
N THR A 194 18.35 -21.28 1.18
CA THR A 194 17.54 -22.48 1.42
C THR A 194 18.38 -23.60 2.02
N GLU A 195 19.59 -23.82 1.50
CA GLU A 195 20.54 -24.79 2.03
C GLU A 195 21.00 -24.44 3.45
N ALA A 196 21.32 -23.16 3.71
CA ALA A 196 21.70 -22.70 5.04
C ALA A 196 20.58 -22.92 6.07
N ILE A 197 19.32 -22.63 5.70
CA ILE A 197 18.16 -22.89 6.55
C ILE A 197 17.96 -24.40 6.75
N ALA A 198 18.07 -25.21 5.70
CA ALA A 198 17.93 -26.66 5.78
C ALA A 198 18.96 -27.27 6.73
N SER A 199 20.22 -26.84 6.63
CA SER A 199 21.30 -27.24 7.53
C SER A 199 21.01 -26.83 8.97
N HIS A 200 20.56 -25.59 9.19
CA HIS A 200 20.23 -25.09 10.53
C HIS A 200 19.05 -25.82 11.18
N LEU A 201 18.03 -26.17 10.40
CA LEU A 201 16.83 -26.87 10.88
C LEU A 201 17.02 -28.40 10.96
N GLY A 202 18.04 -28.96 10.28
CA GLY A 202 18.23 -30.40 10.15
C GLY A 202 17.15 -31.09 9.30
N VAL A 203 16.55 -30.37 8.35
CA VAL A 203 15.44 -30.85 7.50
C VAL A 203 15.70 -30.50 6.05
N SER A 204 15.53 -31.46 5.15
CA SER A 204 15.68 -31.25 3.71
C SER A 204 14.58 -30.33 3.14
N PRO A 205 14.90 -29.43 2.19
CA PRO A 205 13.89 -28.63 1.50
C PRO A 205 12.87 -29.50 0.77
N SER A 206 11.63 -29.01 0.63
CA SER A 206 10.59 -29.79 -0.06
C SER A 206 10.83 -29.97 -1.56
N GLY A 207 11.66 -29.13 -2.18
CA GLY A 207 11.93 -29.19 -3.63
C GLY A 207 10.73 -28.81 -4.52
N LEU A 208 9.69 -28.18 -3.95
CA LEU A 208 8.40 -27.95 -4.63
C LEU A 208 8.08 -26.45 -4.68
N PRO A 209 7.66 -25.92 -5.85
CA PRO A 209 7.19 -24.55 -5.96
C PRO A 209 5.91 -24.32 -5.16
N ARG A 210 5.60 -23.06 -4.87
CA ARG A 210 4.39 -22.68 -4.11
C ARG A 210 3.09 -23.09 -4.80
N GLY A 211 3.06 -23.10 -6.13
CA GLY A 211 1.90 -23.47 -6.94
C GLY A 211 1.80 -24.96 -7.29
N ALA A 212 2.70 -25.81 -6.78
CA ALA A 212 2.76 -27.23 -7.16
C ALA A 212 1.41 -27.94 -6.87
N PRO A 213 0.94 -28.82 -7.77
CA PRO A 213 -0.25 -29.64 -7.55
C PRO A 213 -0.18 -30.39 -6.22
N GLY A 214 -1.27 -30.39 -5.45
CA GLY A 214 -1.34 -31.06 -4.15
C GLY A 214 -0.85 -30.24 -2.95
N ARG A 215 -0.26 -29.04 -3.15
CA ARG A 215 0.00 -28.08 -2.07
C ARG A 215 -1.17 -27.12 -1.92
N ASN A 216 -2.11 -27.47 -1.06
CA ASN A 216 -3.06 -26.51 -0.51
C ASN A 216 -2.48 -25.99 0.81
N PHE A 217 -1.81 -24.84 0.79
CA PHE A 217 -1.60 -24.13 2.04
C PHE A 217 -2.90 -23.43 2.41
N PRO A 218 -3.57 -23.81 3.51
CA PRO A 218 -4.60 -22.95 4.05
C PRO A 218 -3.98 -21.57 4.29
N LEU A 219 -4.70 -20.52 3.88
CA LEU A 219 -4.28 -19.14 4.17
C LEU A 219 -4.03 -19.04 5.68
N SER A 220 -2.85 -18.58 6.07
CA SER A 220 -2.45 -18.55 7.48
C SER A 220 -3.27 -17.54 8.28
N ASP A 221 -3.35 -17.72 9.60
CA ASP A 221 -3.92 -16.71 10.50
C ASP A 221 -3.24 -15.34 10.32
N GLU A 222 -1.96 -15.34 9.97
CA GLU A 222 -1.22 -14.13 9.65
C GLU A 222 -1.76 -13.44 8.39
N TYR A 223 -2.11 -14.20 7.35
CA TYR A 223 -2.75 -13.64 6.16
C TYR A 223 -4.05 -12.94 6.54
N PHE A 224 -4.93 -13.60 7.31
CA PHE A 224 -6.19 -12.99 7.75
C PHE A 224 -5.97 -11.77 8.65
N LYS A 225 -4.97 -11.81 9.53
CA LYS A 225 -4.58 -10.65 10.35
C LYS A 225 -4.14 -9.47 9.49
N ARG A 226 -3.41 -9.71 8.39
CA ARG A 226 -3.04 -8.65 7.43
C ARG A 226 -4.25 -8.06 6.74
N ILE A 227 -5.22 -8.88 6.31
CA ILE A 227 -6.47 -8.39 5.72
C ILE A 227 -7.23 -7.51 6.72
N GLU A 228 -7.37 -7.95 7.97
CA GLU A 228 -8.04 -7.17 9.01
C GLU A 228 -7.32 -5.83 9.27
N ALA A 229 -5.98 -5.85 9.28
CA ALA A 229 -5.17 -4.64 9.44
C ALA A 229 -5.36 -3.64 8.29
N ILE A 230 -5.39 -4.13 7.05
CA ILE A 230 -5.63 -3.31 5.84
C ILE A 230 -7.03 -2.70 5.91
N GLU A 231 -8.06 -3.50 6.16
CA GLU A 231 -9.43 -3.01 6.27
C GLU A 231 -9.59 -1.97 7.36
N PHE A 232 -9.03 -2.21 8.54
CA PHE A 232 -9.06 -1.27 9.64
C PHE A 232 -8.44 0.07 9.22
N THR A 233 -7.27 0.03 8.58
CA THR A 233 -6.48 1.21 8.23
C THR A 233 -7.16 2.05 7.14
N ILE A 234 -7.70 1.41 6.10
CA ILE A 234 -8.47 2.11 5.05
C ILE A 234 -9.69 2.81 5.66
N LYS A 235 -10.44 2.10 6.53
CA LYS A 235 -11.61 2.66 7.22
C LYS A 235 -11.25 3.87 8.11
N GLN A 236 -10.02 3.94 8.65
CA GLN A 236 -9.59 5.10 9.46
C GLN A 236 -9.13 6.30 8.63
N ASP A 237 -8.54 6.10 7.45
CA ASP A 237 -7.98 7.22 6.67
C ASP A 237 -9.09 8.14 6.10
N ASP A 238 -10.27 7.58 5.79
CA ASP A 238 -11.39 8.28 5.17
C ASP A 238 -12.37 8.98 6.16
N GLY A 239 -12.26 8.74 7.47
CA GLY A 239 -13.32 9.19 8.38
C GLY A 239 -13.07 9.01 9.87
N ALA A 240 -11.81 9.13 10.34
CA ALA A 240 -11.36 8.92 11.71
C ALA A 240 -12.46 9.07 12.79
N LEU A 241 -12.94 7.93 13.29
CA LEU A 241 -13.75 7.87 14.50
C LEU A 241 -12.79 7.88 15.69
N PRO A 242 -12.86 8.88 16.59
CA PRO A 242 -11.95 8.97 17.75
C PRO A 242 -11.88 7.69 18.59
N LYS A 243 -12.95 6.89 18.61
CA LYS A 243 -13.06 5.62 19.33
C LYS A 243 -12.12 4.52 18.80
N ASN A 244 -11.73 4.59 17.53
CA ASN A 244 -10.91 3.55 16.90
C ASN A 244 -9.41 3.69 17.18
N LEU A 245 -8.95 4.85 17.69
CA LEU A 245 -7.55 5.02 18.11
C LEU A 245 -7.14 4.00 19.17
N ILE A 246 -8.08 3.58 20.03
CA ILE A 246 -7.83 2.57 21.07
C ILE A 246 -7.50 1.21 20.44
N LYS A 247 -8.15 0.86 19.33
CA LYS A 247 -7.98 -0.43 18.63
C LYS A 247 -6.77 -0.48 17.69
N ALA A 248 -6.15 0.67 17.40
CA ALA A 248 -4.98 0.73 16.53
C ALA A 248 -3.76 0.16 17.25
N ASP A 249 -2.93 -0.60 16.52
CA ASP A 249 -1.61 -1.03 16.94
C ASP A 249 -0.61 0.12 16.86
N ILE A 250 -0.75 1.00 15.86
CA ILE A 250 0.12 2.14 15.59
C ILE A 250 -0.73 3.37 15.27
N VAL A 251 -0.39 4.51 15.87
CA VAL A 251 -1.05 5.79 15.59
C VAL A 251 -0.03 6.76 15.00
N LEU A 252 -0.27 7.25 13.78
CA LEU A 252 0.60 8.20 13.09
C LEU A 252 0.03 9.63 13.22
N ALA A 253 0.73 10.51 13.91
CA ALA A 253 0.34 11.91 14.10
C ALA A 253 1.27 12.84 13.29
N GLY A 254 0.73 13.80 12.55
CA GLY A 254 1.58 14.78 11.86
C GLY A 254 0.84 15.68 10.88
N VAL A 255 1.53 16.70 10.36
CA VAL A 255 0.95 17.70 9.45
C VAL A 255 0.57 17.11 8.10
N SER A 256 -0.33 17.76 7.35
CA SER A 256 -0.70 17.28 6.02
C SER A 256 0.53 17.15 5.11
N ARG A 257 0.60 16.06 4.32
CA ARG A 257 1.73 15.66 3.42
C ARG A 257 2.97 15.03 4.03
N THR A 258 2.97 14.63 5.31
CA THR A 258 4.08 13.84 5.90
C THR A 258 4.06 12.34 5.53
N GLY A 259 3.48 11.95 4.41
CA GLY A 259 3.46 10.53 3.99
C GLY A 259 2.58 9.56 4.81
N LYS A 260 1.74 10.06 5.74
CA LYS A 260 0.87 9.21 6.61
C LYS A 260 0.07 8.13 5.88
N THR A 261 -0.69 8.49 4.84
CA THR A 261 -1.57 7.53 4.15
C THR A 261 -0.75 6.39 3.50
N PRO A 262 0.26 6.65 2.64
CA PRO A 262 1.12 5.58 2.14
C PRO A 262 1.78 4.74 3.23
N LEU A 263 2.34 5.39 4.26
CA LEU A 263 3.00 4.71 5.38
C LEU A 263 2.04 3.79 6.15
N SER A 264 0.82 4.27 6.44
CA SER A 264 -0.18 3.50 7.15
C SER A 264 -0.61 2.26 6.38
N ILE A 265 -0.78 2.37 5.05
CA ILE A 265 -1.14 1.24 4.19
C ILE A 265 0.01 0.22 4.15
N TYR A 266 1.25 0.69 4.01
CA TYR A 266 2.44 -0.18 4.01
C TYR A 266 2.57 -0.96 5.33
N LEU A 267 2.42 -0.28 6.47
CA LEU A 267 2.41 -0.93 7.79
C LEU A 267 1.24 -1.91 7.93
N ALA A 268 0.07 -1.59 7.37
CA ALA A 268 -1.08 -2.50 7.37
C ALA A 268 -0.83 -3.78 6.56
N GLN A 269 -0.11 -3.69 5.42
CA GLN A 269 0.33 -4.86 4.65
C GLN A 269 1.29 -5.76 5.45
N LYS A 270 2.00 -5.21 6.44
CA LYS A 270 2.81 -5.97 7.41
C LYS A 270 1.99 -6.51 8.59
N GLY A 271 0.69 -6.23 8.66
CA GLY A 271 -0.24 -6.79 9.65
C GLY A 271 -0.54 -5.90 10.86
N TYR A 272 -0.27 -4.59 10.79
CA TYR A 272 -0.53 -3.64 11.88
C TYR A 272 -1.76 -2.77 11.60
N LYS A 273 -2.68 -2.68 12.56
CA LYS A 273 -3.82 -1.76 12.49
C LYS A 273 -3.32 -0.33 12.69
N VAL A 274 -3.30 0.49 11.64
CA VAL A 274 -2.77 1.86 11.72
C VAL A 274 -3.89 2.89 11.70
N ALA A 275 -3.79 3.90 12.55
CA ALA A 275 -4.69 5.05 12.54
C ALA A 275 -3.93 6.36 12.30
N ASN A 276 -4.44 7.19 11.38
CA ASN A 276 -3.83 8.46 11.02
C ASN A 276 -4.52 9.62 11.74
N VAL A 277 -3.76 10.41 12.51
CA VAL A 277 -4.24 11.64 13.14
C VAL A 277 -3.60 12.87 12.47
N PRO A 278 -4.36 13.64 11.68
CA PRO A 278 -3.86 14.89 11.12
C PRO A 278 -3.67 15.93 12.25
N ILE A 279 -2.52 16.60 12.24
CA ILE A 279 -2.30 17.83 12.98
C ILE A 279 -2.57 18.99 12.02
N VAL A 280 -3.50 19.88 12.40
CA VAL A 280 -3.91 21.06 11.61
C VAL A 280 -4.12 22.21 12.58
N MET A 281 -3.58 23.40 12.26
CA MET A 281 -3.78 24.58 13.09
C MET A 281 -5.27 24.94 13.24
N GLY A 282 -5.68 25.33 14.44
CA GLY A 282 -7.07 25.72 14.75
C GLY A 282 -8.08 24.56 14.84
N VAL A 283 -7.61 23.31 14.75
CA VAL A 283 -8.40 22.10 14.99
C VAL A 283 -7.82 21.37 16.20
N GLU A 284 -8.62 21.26 17.26
CA GLU A 284 -8.24 20.49 18.44
C GLU A 284 -8.10 19.01 18.11
N LEU A 285 -7.04 18.40 18.64
CA LEU A 285 -6.82 16.96 18.53
C LEU A 285 -7.87 16.19 19.37
N PRO A 286 -8.27 14.98 18.93
CA PRO A 286 -9.27 14.21 19.65
C PRO A 286 -8.71 13.81 21.01
N LYS A 287 -9.48 14.00 22.09
CA LYS A 287 -9.08 13.62 23.46
C LYS A 287 -8.62 12.17 23.56
N THR A 288 -9.20 11.28 22.75
CA THR A 288 -8.84 9.86 22.71
C THR A 288 -7.39 9.63 22.27
N LEU A 289 -6.77 10.54 21.50
CA LEU A 289 -5.34 10.45 21.16
C LEU A 289 -4.45 10.48 22.40
N PHE A 290 -4.82 11.26 23.41
CA PHE A 290 -4.05 11.38 24.65
C PHE A 290 -4.42 10.31 25.69
N GLN A 291 -5.47 9.52 25.42
CA GLN A 291 -5.92 8.43 26.29
C GLN A 291 -5.41 7.07 25.84
N VAL A 292 -4.91 6.96 24.61
CA VAL A 292 -4.27 5.73 24.17
C VAL A 292 -2.90 5.57 24.80
N ASP A 293 -2.40 4.34 24.83
CA ASP A 293 -1.01 4.06 25.18
C ASP A 293 -0.06 4.98 24.38
N PRO A 294 0.73 5.85 25.04
CA PRO A 294 1.62 6.76 24.34
C PRO A 294 2.74 6.04 23.59
N GLU A 295 3.06 4.78 23.94
CA GLU A 295 4.12 4.01 23.28
C GLU A 295 3.78 3.64 21.83
N LYS A 296 2.50 3.67 21.45
CA LYS A 296 2.04 3.38 20.09
C LYS A 296 1.81 4.62 19.21
N VAL A 297 2.03 5.82 19.74
CA VAL A 297 1.88 7.07 19.00
C VAL A 297 3.22 7.53 18.44
N PHE A 298 3.26 7.79 17.14
CA PHE A 298 4.45 8.22 16.41
C PHE A 298 4.17 9.55 15.72
N GLY A 299 4.92 10.58 16.08
CA GLY A 299 4.94 11.86 15.39
C GLY A 299 5.72 11.75 14.08
N LEU A 300 5.20 12.35 13.01
CA LEU A 300 5.88 12.50 11.74
C LEU A 300 6.06 13.99 11.47
N THR A 301 7.30 14.39 11.26
CA THR A 301 7.68 15.74 10.82
C THR A 301 8.28 15.69 9.42
N VAL A 302 8.51 16.86 8.82
CA VAL A 302 9.07 17.04 7.48
C VAL A 302 9.75 18.40 7.39
N ASN A 303 10.79 18.50 6.60
CA ASN A 303 11.47 19.74 6.28
C ASN A 303 10.50 20.70 5.59
N SER A 304 10.51 21.96 6.03
CA SER A 304 9.55 22.98 5.56
C SER A 304 9.65 23.26 4.06
N VAL A 305 10.86 23.26 3.48
CA VAL A 305 11.09 23.51 2.04
C VAL A 305 10.53 22.36 1.21
N VAL A 306 10.82 21.12 1.61
CA VAL A 306 10.30 19.92 0.93
C VAL A 306 8.79 19.83 1.06
N LEU A 307 8.25 20.11 2.25
CA LEU A 307 6.81 20.15 2.48
C LEU A 307 6.09 21.17 1.59
N GLN A 308 6.63 22.39 1.49
CA GLN A 308 6.10 23.38 0.57
C GLN A 308 6.11 22.88 -0.88
N ALA A 309 7.23 22.30 -1.34
CA ALA A 309 7.33 21.79 -2.71
C ALA A 309 6.24 20.75 -3.00
N ILE A 310 6.03 19.79 -2.09
CA ILE A 310 4.98 18.77 -2.19
C ILE A 310 3.58 19.42 -2.22
N ARG A 311 3.33 20.42 -1.37
CA ARG A 311 2.04 21.13 -1.32
C ARG A 311 1.78 21.93 -2.58
N ARG A 312 2.78 22.63 -3.12
CA ARG A 312 2.69 23.37 -4.39
C ARG A 312 2.39 22.43 -5.55
N ALA A 313 3.11 21.31 -5.67
CA ALA A 313 2.88 20.31 -6.72
C ALA A 313 1.45 19.77 -6.68
N ARG A 314 0.95 19.44 -5.49
CA ARG A 314 -0.42 18.96 -5.32
C ARG A 314 -1.48 20.03 -5.55
N ALA A 315 -1.21 21.28 -5.14
CA ALA A 315 -2.14 22.38 -5.36
C ALA A 315 -2.34 22.66 -6.86
N LYS A 316 -1.28 22.49 -7.67
CA LYS A 316 -1.34 22.55 -9.13
C LYS A 316 -2.18 21.42 -9.72
N SER A 317 -2.01 20.17 -9.26
CA SER A 317 -2.74 19.02 -9.82
C SER A 317 -4.23 18.99 -9.51
N LEU A 318 -4.67 19.62 -8.40
CA LEU A 318 -6.06 19.62 -7.95
C LEU A 318 -6.89 20.82 -8.41
N GLY A 319 -6.29 21.76 -9.16
CA GLY A 319 -7.03 22.90 -9.73
C GLY A 319 -7.74 23.79 -8.70
N PHE A 320 -7.24 23.86 -7.45
CA PHE A 320 -7.82 24.72 -6.41
C PHE A 320 -7.92 26.19 -6.87
N GLY A 321 -8.84 27.00 -6.34
CA GLY A 321 -8.87 28.45 -6.59
C GLY A 321 -7.60 29.14 -6.08
N ALA A 322 -7.18 30.26 -6.70
CA ALA A 322 -5.92 30.94 -6.41
C ALA A 322 -5.75 31.32 -4.92
N GLU A 323 -6.84 31.66 -4.23
CA GLU A 323 -6.84 32.07 -2.81
C GLU A 323 -6.54 30.90 -1.84
N VAL A 324 -7.08 29.70 -2.09
CA VAL A 324 -6.81 28.50 -1.27
C VAL A 324 -5.42 27.92 -1.57
N ARG A 325 -4.90 28.13 -2.79
CA ARG A 325 -3.53 27.78 -3.17
C ARG A 325 -2.49 28.60 -2.41
N SER A 326 -2.77 29.89 -2.18
CA SER A 326 -1.85 30.84 -1.54
C SER A 326 -1.55 30.41 -0.11
N ASN A 327 -2.55 30.35 0.76
CA ASN A 327 -2.31 30.18 2.20
C ASN A 327 -1.80 28.78 2.59
N TYR A 328 -2.28 27.69 1.96
CA TYR A 328 -1.88 26.31 2.31
C TYR A 328 -0.43 25.95 1.91
N SER A 329 0.13 26.65 0.91
CA SER A 329 1.46 26.36 0.34
C SER A 329 2.47 27.49 0.53
N GLU A 330 2.08 28.61 1.14
CA GLU A 330 2.99 29.67 1.57
C GLU A 330 3.96 29.16 2.65
N MET A 331 5.21 29.64 2.59
CA MET A 331 6.25 29.15 3.49
C MET A 331 5.94 29.47 4.95
N ASP A 332 5.36 30.64 5.21
CA ASP A 332 5.12 31.09 6.58
C ASP A 332 4.04 30.25 7.25
N TYR A 333 2.93 29.98 6.56
CA TYR A 333 1.92 29.03 7.03
C TYR A 333 2.48 27.62 7.26
N VAL A 334 3.34 27.14 6.34
CA VAL A 334 3.99 25.82 6.50
C VAL A 334 4.87 25.78 7.74
N ARG A 335 5.64 26.84 8.01
CA ARG A 335 6.48 26.95 9.21
C ARG A 335 5.62 26.99 10.47
N GLU A 336 4.60 27.85 10.51
CA GLU A 336 3.69 27.95 11.64
C GLU A 336 3.01 26.61 11.96
N GLU A 337 2.58 25.87 10.94
CA GLU A 337 1.95 24.56 11.13
C GLU A 337 2.93 23.51 11.67
N LEU A 338 4.18 23.53 11.20
CA LEU A 338 5.24 22.65 11.70
C LEU A 338 5.63 23.01 13.15
N GLU A 339 5.71 24.29 13.49
CA GLU A 339 5.96 24.76 14.86
C GLU A 339 4.81 24.40 15.80
N PHE A 340 3.56 24.53 15.33
CA PHE A 340 2.38 24.06 16.06
C PHE A 340 2.44 22.55 16.34
N ALA A 341 2.79 21.74 15.33
CA ALA A 341 3.00 20.31 15.52
C ALA A 341 4.17 20.01 16.47
N GLY A 342 5.28 20.74 16.35
CA GLY A 342 6.43 20.64 17.24
C GLY A 342 6.07 20.89 18.70
N ARG A 343 5.23 21.89 18.99
CA ARG A 343 4.71 22.16 20.34
C ARG A 343 3.87 21.00 20.88
N ILE A 344 3.02 20.40 20.06
CA ILE A 344 2.23 19.21 20.44
C ILE A 344 3.17 18.05 20.78
N PHE A 345 4.20 17.81 19.97
CA PHE A 345 5.16 16.74 20.22
C PHE A 345 6.00 17.01 21.48
N ALA A 346 6.42 18.26 21.72
CA ALA A 346 7.15 18.64 22.93
C ALA A 346 6.33 18.43 24.21
N GLN A 347 5.00 18.60 24.15
CA GLN A 347 4.09 18.30 25.26
C GLN A 347 3.91 16.78 25.50
N ASN A 348 4.33 15.94 24.55
CA ASN A 348 4.15 14.49 24.60
C ASN A 348 5.50 13.77 24.36
N PRO A 349 6.46 13.85 25.30
CA PRO A 349 7.83 13.38 25.10
C PRO A 349 7.97 11.86 24.87
N ALA A 350 6.95 11.08 25.20
CA ALA A 350 6.92 9.64 24.93
C ALA A 350 6.72 9.30 23.44
N TRP A 351 6.24 10.26 22.63
CA TRP A 351 5.97 10.04 21.20
C TRP A 351 7.26 10.23 20.40
N PRO A 352 7.79 9.20 19.72
CA PRO A 352 8.92 9.39 18.81
C PRO A 352 8.52 10.31 17.68
N VAL A 353 9.35 11.31 17.39
CA VAL A 353 9.17 12.20 16.24
C VAL A 353 10.13 11.76 15.15
N ILE A 354 9.59 11.18 14.09
CA ILE A 354 10.35 10.66 12.97
C ILE A 354 10.37 11.72 11.87
N GLU A 355 11.58 12.12 11.49
CA GLU A 355 11.75 12.96 10.31
C GLU A 355 11.73 12.10 9.04
N VAL A 356 10.83 12.42 8.12
CA VAL A 356 10.51 11.64 6.90
C VAL A 356 11.05 12.26 5.61
N THR A 357 11.69 13.43 5.69
CA THR A 357 12.24 14.11 4.51
C THR A 357 13.21 13.23 3.73
N GLY A 358 12.94 13.04 2.44
CA GLY A 358 13.79 12.27 1.52
C GLY A 358 13.85 10.77 1.80
N LYS A 359 13.07 10.26 2.76
CA LYS A 359 13.04 8.83 3.10
C LYS A 359 11.97 8.10 2.31
N ALA A 360 12.28 6.86 1.94
CA ALA A 360 11.29 5.95 1.40
C ALA A 360 10.26 5.56 2.48
N ILE A 361 9.11 5.05 2.02
CA ILE A 361 8.04 4.61 2.94
C ILE A 361 8.52 3.38 3.75
N GLU A 362 9.24 2.49 3.11
CA GLU A 362 9.86 1.29 3.65
C GLU A 362 10.83 1.61 4.79
N GLU A 363 11.69 2.61 4.60
CA GLU A 363 12.66 3.06 5.61
C GLU A 363 11.96 3.64 6.82
N THR A 364 10.97 4.51 6.59
CA THR A 364 10.18 5.12 7.69
C THR A 364 9.39 4.04 8.45
N ALA A 365 8.82 3.07 7.74
CA ALA A 365 8.15 1.92 8.33
C ALA A 365 9.09 1.07 9.19
N ALA A 366 10.32 0.82 8.72
CA ALA A 366 11.33 0.08 9.48
C ALA A 366 11.67 0.78 10.81
N VAL A 367 11.81 2.12 10.81
CA VAL A 367 12.03 2.91 12.03
C VAL A 367 10.85 2.79 12.99
N VAL A 368 9.61 2.96 12.50
CA VAL A 368 8.39 2.82 13.31
C VAL A 368 8.31 1.42 13.93
N LEU A 369 8.51 0.38 13.13
CA LEU A 369 8.40 -1.01 13.59
C LEU A 369 9.50 -1.37 14.58
N ARG A 370 10.74 -0.91 14.37
CA ARG A 370 11.82 -1.09 15.34
C ARG A 370 11.43 -0.50 16.70
N LEU A 371 11.05 0.77 16.73
CA LEU A 371 10.65 1.44 17.97
C LEU A 371 9.43 0.78 18.63
N TYR A 372 8.46 0.35 17.83
CA TYR A 372 7.28 -0.38 18.30
C TYR A 372 7.65 -1.71 18.97
N HIS A 373 8.53 -2.52 18.35
CA HIS A 373 8.94 -3.82 18.88
C HIS A 373 9.89 -3.70 20.06
N ASP A 374 10.81 -2.73 20.06
CA ASP A 374 11.75 -2.49 21.15
C ASP A 374 11.02 -2.12 22.45
N ARG A 375 9.92 -1.37 22.34
CA ARG A 375 9.05 -1.02 23.47
C ARG A 375 8.24 -2.21 23.95
N LYS A 376 7.64 -2.95 23.02
CA LYS A 376 6.79 -4.11 23.32
C LYS A 376 7.56 -5.28 23.93
N ASN A 377 8.77 -5.52 23.42
CA ASN A 377 9.66 -6.59 23.84
C ASN A 377 10.92 -5.94 24.39
N ARG A 378 10.94 -5.61 25.69
CA ARG A 378 12.11 -5.04 26.38
C ARG A 378 13.26 -6.04 26.43
N CYS A 379 13.92 -6.24 25.30
CA CYS A 379 15.03 -7.16 25.10
C CYS A 379 16.36 -6.42 25.24
N SER A 380 17.41 -7.14 25.65
CA SER A 380 18.78 -6.61 25.71
C SER A 380 19.30 -6.16 24.35
N MET A 381 18.88 -6.84 23.28
CA MET A 381 19.12 -6.43 21.90
C MET A 381 17.80 -6.10 21.19
N PRO A 382 17.63 -4.85 20.70
CA PRO A 382 16.44 -4.42 19.97
C PRO A 382 16.33 -5.15 18.63
N ARG A 383 15.17 -5.75 18.35
CA ARG A 383 14.92 -6.55 17.14
C ARG A 383 13.44 -6.75 16.85
N ILE A 384 13.12 -6.90 15.57
CA ILE A 384 11.79 -7.34 15.12
C ILE A 384 11.79 -8.87 15.08
N SER A 385 10.95 -9.52 15.88
CA SER A 385 10.87 -10.98 15.97
C SER A 385 9.54 -11.51 15.46
N LYS A 386 9.59 -12.67 14.79
CA LYS A 386 8.40 -13.37 14.31
C LYS A 386 8.56 -14.87 14.51
N ARG A 387 7.49 -15.52 14.97
CA ARG A 387 7.40 -16.99 15.06
C ARG A 387 6.74 -17.53 13.80
N TYR A 388 7.31 -18.60 13.25
CA TYR A 388 6.79 -19.35 12.11
C TYR A 388 6.18 -20.67 12.56
#